data_AF-A0A7Z8LGE6-F1
#
_entry.id   AF-A0A7Z8LGE6-F1
#
_cell.length_a   1.000
_cell.length_b   1.000
_cell.length_c   1.000
_cell.angle_alpha   90.00
_cell.angle_beta   90.00
_cell.angle_gamma   90.00
#
_symmetry.space_group_name_H-M   'P 1'
#
loop_
_entity.id
_entity.type
_entity.pdbx_description
1 polymer ?
#
loop_
_entity_poly.entity_id
_entity_poly.type
_entity_poly.pdbx_seq_one_letter_code
_entity_poly.pdbx_strand_id
1 'polypeptide(L)' 'AIVHGVTNGPSESLNAKIQKIKARACGFRNKRRFINAIYFHLGGLDLMPASIRA' A
#
# COMPACT_ATOMS: atom_id res chain seq x y z
N ALA A 1 27.06 -1.88 9.54
CA ALA A 1 27.43 -0.46 9.53
C ALA A 1 26.21 0.37 9.90
N ILE A 2 26.29 1.23 10.92
CA ILE A 2 25.21 2.14 11.30
C ILE A 2 25.57 3.50 10.68
N VAL A 3 24.79 3.95 9.70
CA VAL A 3 25.00 5.24 9.04
C VAL A 3 24.32 6.32 9.89
N HIS A 4 25.10 7.18 10.54
CA HIS A 4 24.57 8.28 11.34
C HIS A 4 23.86 9.31 10.45
N GLY A 5 22.65 9.76 10.86
CA GLY A 5 21.87 10.78 10.16
C GLY A 5 20.85 10.25 9.13
N VAL A 6 20.86 8.95 8.83
CA VAL A 6 19.88 8.32 7.96
C VAL A 6 18.79 7.68 8.83
N THR A 7 17.55 8.17 8.72
CA THR A 7 16.39 7.57 9.42
C THR A 7 15.52 6.80 8.43
N ASN A 8 15.22 5.55 8.78
CA ASN A 8 14.31 4.69 8.01
C ASN A 8 12.85 4.80 8.50
N GLY A 9 12.58 5.65 9.50
CA GLY A 9 11.26 5.77 10.14
C GLY A 9 10.09 5.97 9.18
N PRO A 10 10.18 6.89 8.18
CA PRO A 10 9.13 7.06 7.19
C PRO A 10 8.85 5.78 6.38
N SER A 11 9.89 5.11 5.90
CA SER A 11 9.77 3.86 5.13
C SER A 11 9.23 2.71 5.99
N GLU A 12 9.65 2.61 7.25
CA GLU A 12 9.14 1.63 8.20
C GLU A 12 7.65 1.87 8.48
N SER A 13 7.24 3.13 8.62
CA SER A 13 5.83 3.49 8.80
C SER A 13 4.96 3.07 7.61
N LEU A 14 5.48 3.19 6.38
CA LEU A 14 4.81 2.72 5.17
C LEU A 14 4.76 1.20 5.11
N ASN A 15 5.88 0.52 5.39
CA ASN A 15 5.94 -0.93 5.44
C ASN A 15 4.96 -1.50 6.47
N ALA A 16 4.84 -0.88 7.65
CA ALA A 16 3.90 -1.27 8.69
C ALA A 16 2.44 -1.15 8.22
N LYS A 17 2.09 -0.06 7.51
CA LYS A 17 0.74 0.12 6.92
C LYS A 17 0.43 -0.98 5.88
N ILE A 18 1.39 -1.31 5.01
CA ILE A 18 1.23 -2.38 4.00
C ILE A 18 1.03 -3.74 4.68
N GLN A 19 1.82 -4.07 5.70
CA GLN A 19 1.66 -5.32 6.45
C GLN A 19 0.31 -5.39 7.18
N LYS A 20 -0.18 -4.27 7.71
CA LYS A 20 -1.51 -4.18 8.31
C LYS A 20 -2.63 -4.47 7.31
N ILE A 21 -2.52 -3.99 6.06
CA ILE A 21 -3.46 -4.32 4.98
C ILE A 21 -3.42 -5.83 4.68
N LYS A 22 -2.22 -6.42 4.62
CA LYS A 22 -2.06 -7.86 4.40
C LYS A 22 -2.68 -8.71 5.51
N ALA A 23 -2.42 -8.36 6.77
CA ALA A 23 -2.94 -9.07 7.93
C ALA A 23 -4.47 -9.01 8.00
N ARG A 24 -5.07 -7.83 7.76
CA ARG A 24 -6.52 -7.64 7.78
C ARG A 24 -7.26 -8.40 6.69
N ALA A 25 -6.63 -8.61 5.54
CA ALA A 25 -7.24 -9.31 4.41
C ALA A 25 -7.25 -10.84 4.58
N CYS A 26 -6.48 -11.39 5.53
CA CYS A 26 -6.29 -12.84 5.72
C CYS A 26 -5.82 -13.59 4.45
N GLY A 27 -5.24 -12.87 3.49
CA GLY A 27 -4.75 -13.41 2.22
C GLY A 27 -5.35 -12.73 0.99
N PHE A 28 -4.62 -12.78 -0.12
CA PHE A 28 -5.08 -12.29 -1.42
C PHE A 28 -4.99 -13.41 -2.45
N ARG A 29 -6.02 -13.53 -3.28
CA ARG A 29 -6.10 -14.54 -4.34
C ARG A 29 -4.99 -14.40 -5.39
N ASN A 30 -4.46 -13.19 -5.59
CA ASN A 30 -3.31 -12.93 -6.46
C ASN A 30 -2.59 -11.63 -6.08
N LYS A 31 -1.37 -11.45 -6.61
CA LYS A 31 -0.54 -10.26 -6.37
C LYS A 31 -1.22 -8.96 -6.82
N ARG A 32 -1.93 -8.99 -7.96
CA ARG A 32 -2.63 -7.81 -8.51
C ARG A 32 -3.70 -7.27 -7.54
N ARG A 33 -4.45 -8.14 -6.87
CA ARG A 33 -5.43 -7.75 -5.84
C ARG A 33 -4.77 -7.13 -4.61
N PHE A 34 -3.60 -7.64 -4.21
CA PHE A 34 -2.85 -7.03 -3.12
C PHE A 34 -2.34 -5.63 -3.49
N ILE A 35 -1.78 -5.47 -4.68
CA ILE A 35 -1.32 -4.18 -5.21
C ILE A 35 -2.48 -3.17 -5.29
N ASN A 36 -3.63 -3.58 -5.84
CA ASN A 36 -4.81 -2.73 -5.90
C ASN A 36 -5.30 -2.36 -4.50
N ALA A 37 -5.27 -3.28 -3.53
CA ALA A 37 -5.64 -2.99 -2.15
C ALA A 37 -4.69 -1.99 -1.49
N ILE A 38 -3.38 -2.05 -1.77
CA ILE A 38 -2.41 -1.04 -1.34
C ILE A 38 -2.81 0.33 -1.90
N TYR A 39 -2.98 0.45 -3.22
CA TYR A 39 -3.37 1.73 -3.85
C TYR A 39 -4.74 2.24 -3.40
N PHE A 40 -5.69 1.34 -3.09
CA PHE A 40 -7.00 1.73 -2.56
C PHE A 40 -6.90 2.37 -1.17
N HIS A 41 -6.08 1.81 -0.26
CA HIS A 41 -6.00 2.27 1.14
C HIS A 41 -4.96 3.39 1.34
N LEU A 42 -3.89 3.41 0.54
CA LEU A 42 -2.79 4.36 0.65
C LEU A 42 -2.84 5.45 -0.44
N GLY A 43 -3.81 5.39 -1.34
CA GLY A 43 -3.99 6.34 -2.45
C GLY A 43 -3.29 5.91 -3.74
N GLY A 44 -3.63 6.59 -4.84
CA GLY A 44 -3.07 6.32 -6.17
C GLY A 44 -3.87 5.32 -7.01
N LEU A 45 -5.00 4.80 -6.50
CA LEU A 45 -5.97 4.08 -7.33
C LEU A 45 -6.97 5.08 -7.92
N ASP A 46 -7.18 5.04 -9.24
CA ASP A 46 -8.32 5.72 -9.85
C ASP A 46 -9.60 4.99 -9.45
N LEU A 47 -10.40 5.65 -8.61
CA LEU A 47 -11.67 5.13 -8.11
C LEU A 47 -12.86 5.55 -8.96
N MET A 48 -12.66 6.42 -9.96
CA MET A 48 -13.76 6.89 -10.79
C MET A 48 -14.24 5.76 -11.70
N PRO A 49 -15.57 5.52 -11.75
CA PRO A 49 -16.12 4.55 -12.66
C PRO A 49 -15.85 5.01 -14.10
N ALA A 50 -15.49 4.05 -14.97
CA ALA A 50 -15.13 4.33 -16.35
C ALA A 50 -16.22 5.09 -17.13
N SER A 51 -17.48 4.98 -16.70
CA SER A 51 -18.64 5.66 -17.29
C SER A 51 -18.71 7.16 -17.01
N ILE A 52 -17.98 7.69 -16.02
CA ILE A 52 -18.00 9.10 -15.63
C ILE A 52 -16.74 9.84 -16.12
N ARG A 53 -15.82 9.14 -16.80
CA ARG A 53 -14.58 9.74 -17.29
C ARG A 53 -14.88 10.62 -18.52
N ALA A 54 -14.67 11.93 -18.38
CA ALA A 54 -14.76 12.93 -19.46
C ALA A 54 -13.60 12.80 -20.47
#